data_AF-A0A1V5VD90-F1
#
_entry.id   AF-A0A1V5VD90-F1
#
_cell.length_a   1.000
_cell.length_b   1.000
_cell.length_c   1.000
_cell.angle_alpha   90.00
_cell.angle_beta   90.00
_cell.angle_gamma   90.00
#
_symmetry.space_group_name_H-M   'P 1'
#
loop_
_entity.id
_entity.type
_entity.pdbx_description
1 polymer ?
#
loop_
_entity_poly.entity_id
_entity_poly.type
_entity_poly.pdbx_seq_one_letter_code
_entity_poly.pdbx_strand_id
1 'polypeptide(L)'
;MKVNIIEDFLVSFFKIFNASLYEYRIENKKINGNIRWNDDDQTQEFSWVVELKKPTLKMLNFLCDYLFKNKLINGDKIIISQNELLNNLIELGWDFNYAKRIVNKLLSIEITMVDEGEETDSFFVHF
;
A
#
# COMPACT_ATOMS: atom_id res chain seq x y z
N MET A 1 -11.14 8.92 18.84
CA MET A 1 -10.77 7.82 17.92
C MET A 1 -9.27 7.58 18.02
N LYS A 2 -8.81 6.39 18.36
CA LYS A 2 -7.38 6.04 18.23
C LYS A 2 -7.11 5.87 16.73
N VAL A 3 -6.35 6.79 16.14
CA VAL A 3 -5.89 6.65 14.75
C VAL A 3 -4.95 5.44 14.69
N ASN A 4 -5.35 4.40 13.97
CA ASN A 4 -4.54 3.21 13.75
C ASN A 4 -3.77 3.36 12.43
N ILE A 5 -2.55 3.90 12.51
CA ILE A 5 -1.75 4.23 11.32
C ILE A 5 -1.48 3.03 10.39
N ILE A 6 -1.54 1.82 10.92
CA ILE A 6 -1.42 0.58 10.14
C ILE A 6 -2.67 0.38 9.28
N GLU A 7 -3.85 0.53 9.89
CA GLU A 7 -5.14 0.44 9.20
C GLU A 7 -5.23 1.51 8.11
N ASP A 8 -4.88 2.76 8.42
CA ASP A 8 -4.89 3.85 7.44
C ASP A 8 -3.98 3.53 6.23
N PHE A 9 -2.81 2.92 6.49
CA PHE A 9 -1.91 2.49 5.42
C PHE A 9 -2.53 1.36 4.58
N LEU A 10 -3.05 0.31 5.22
CA LEU A 10 -3.65 -0.84 4.51
C LEU A 10 -4.85 -0.41 3.66
N VAL A 11 -5.71 0.46 4.19
CA VAL A 11 -6.83 1.03 3.44
C VAL A 11 -6.34 1.74 2.18
N SER A 12 -5.35 2.63 2.30
CA SER A 12 -4.83 3.35 1.15
C SER A 12 -4.04 2.46 0.18
N PHE A 13 -3.33 1.46 0.69
CA PHE A 13 -2.59 0.50 -0.13
C PHE A 13 -3.54 -0.37 -0.94
N PHE A 14 -4.54 -1.01 -0.33
CA PHE A 14 -5.48 -1.86 -1.06
C PHE A 14 -6.39 -1.10 -2.03
N LYS A 15 -6.62 0.17 -1.77
CA LYS A 15 -7.33 1.06 -2.69
C LYS A 15 -6.66 1.17 -4.06
N ILE A 16 -5.33 1.05 -4.12
CA ILE A 16 -4.57 0.99 -5.39
C ILE A 16 -5.07 -0.16 -6.27
N PHE A 17 -5.35 -1.31 -5.67
CA PHE A 17 -5.78 -2.53 -6.35
C PHE A 17 -7.31 -2.59 -6.54
N ASN A 18 -8.02 -1.47 -6.33
CA ASN A 18 -9.48 -1.43 -6.32
C ASN A 18 -10.12 -2.41 -5.31
N ALA A 19 -9.50 -2.54 -4.13
CA ALA A 19 -10.01 -3.36 -3.04
C ALA A 19 -10.18 -2.57 -1.74
N SER A 20 -11.03 -3.08 -0.87
CA SER A 20 -11.35 -2.51 0.44
C SER A 20 -10.97 -3.46 1.56
N LEU A 21 -10.34 -2.93 2.62
CA LEU A 21 -10.05 -3.69 3.84
C LEU A 21 -11.37 -4.06 4.54
N TYR A 22 -11.62 -5.34 4.76
CA TYR A 22 -12.86 -5.84 5.35
C TYR A 22 -12.69 -6.16 6.85
N GLU A 23 -11.68 -6.96 7.18
CA GLU A 23 -11.33 -7.31 8.56
C GLU A 23 -9.84 -7.60 8.68
N TYR A 24 -9.29 -7.44 9.87
CA TYR A 24 -7.90 -7.81 10.15
C TYR A 24 -7.66 -8.00 11.64
N ARG A 25 -6.61 -8.77 11.95
CA ARG A 25 -6.07 -8.97 13.29
C ARG A 25 -4.56 -8.77 13.28
N ILE A 26 -4.03 -8.27 14.40
CA ILE A 26 -2.59 -8.07 14.58
C ILE A 26 -2.10 -9.02 15.67
N GLU A 27 -1.18 -9.91 15.32
CA GLU A 27 -0.58 -10.90 16.22
C GLU A 27 0.93 -10.92 16.01
N ASN A 28 1.73 -10.68 17.05
CA ASN A 28 3.20 -10.78 16.99
C ASN A 28 3.84 -9.98 15.83
N LYS A 29 3.35 -8.77 15.53
CA LYS A 29 3.76 -7.90 14.40
C LYS A 29 3.37 -8.42 13.00
N LYS A 30 2.70 -9.56 12.92
CA LYS A 30 2.04 -10.05 11.71
C LYS A 30 0.60 -9.56 11.69
N ILE A 31 0.14 -9.14 10.52
CA ILE A 31 -1.24 -8.78 10.25
C ILE A 31 -1.80 -9.87 9.36
N ASN A 32 -2.94 -10.43 9.75
CA ASN A 32 -3.71 -11.30 8.89
C ASN A 32 -5.08 -10.65 8.72
N GLY A 33 -5.61 -10.66 7.52
CA GLY A 33 -6.90 -10.04 7.26
C GLY A 33 -7.50 -10.45 5.94
N ASN A 34 -8.64 -9.84 5.64
CA ASN A 34 -9.38 -10.03 4.41
C ASN A 34 -9.59 -8.68 3.74
N ILE A 35 -9.37 -8.65 2.43
CA ILE A 35 -9.89 -7.59 1.57
C ILE A 35 -11.11 -8.09 0.81
N ARG A 36 -11.91 -7.16 0.32
CA ARG A 36 -12.97 -7.41 -0.67
C ARG A 36 -12.69 -6.58 -1.91
N TRP A 37 -12.79 -7.18 -3.08
CA TRP A 37 -12.72 -6.41 -4.32
C TRP A 37 -13.93 -5.48 -4.42
N ASN A 38 -13.77 -4.32 -5.06
CA ASN A 38 -14.89 -3.39 -5.17
C ASN A 38 -15.82 -3.75 -6.35
N ASP A 39 -15.33 -4.54 -7.31
CA ASP A 39 -16.03 -4.89 -8.54
C ASP A 39 -16.78 -6.23 -8.43
N ASP A 40 -16.43 -7.08 -7.46
CA ASP A 40 -17.13 -8.30 -7.12
C ASP A 40 -17.14 -8.52 -5.59
N ASP A 41 -18.10 -9.31 -5.09
CA ASP A 41 -18.19 -9.62 -3.66
C ASP A 41 -17.14 -10.66 -3.21
N GLN A 42 -16.10 -10.95 -4.00
CA GLN A 42 -15.07 -11.91 -3.63
C GLN A 42 -14.13 -11.31 -2.60
N THR A 43 -13.66 -12.17 -1.70
CA THR A 43 -12.70 -11.83 -0.66
C THR A 43 -11.36 -12.50 -0.93
N GLN A 44 -10.28 -11.83 -0.55
CA GLN A 44 -8.93 -12.37 -0.58
C GLN A 44 -8.31 -12.26 0.81
N GLU A 45 -7.84 -13.38 1.36
CA GLU A 45 -7.05 -13.37 2.59
C GLU A 45 -5.64 -12.84 2.29
N PHE A 46 -5.10 -12.08 3.24
CA PHE A 46 -3.74 -11.55 3.16
C PHE A 46 -2.99 -11.66 4.48
N SER A 47 -1.67 -11.63 4.37
CA SER A 47 -0.71 -11.71 5.46
C SER A 47 0.40 -10.69 5.26
N TRP A 48 0.74 -9.93 6.30
CA TRP A 48 1.81 -8.93 6.24
C TRP A 48 2.59 -8.80 7.54
N VAL A 49 3.92 -8.84 7.46
CA VAL A 49 4.81 -8.59 8.61
C VAL A 49 5.19 -7.10 8.65
N VAL A 50 4.78 -6.41 9.71
CA VAL A 50 5.01 -4.97 9.85
C VAL A 50 6.36 -4.68 10.48
N GLU A 51 7.33 -4.31 9.63
CA GLU A 51 8.65 -3.84 10.06
C GLU A 51 8.79 -2.31 10.05
N LEU A 52 7.72 -1.61 9.66
CA LEU A 52 7.75 -0.17 9.42
C LEU A 52 7.44 0.66 10.67
N LYS A 53 8.19 1.76 10.82
CA LYS A 53 7.92 2.75 11.87
C LYS A 53 6.74 3.65 11.48
N LYS A 54 6.01 4.16 12.48
CA LYS A 54 4.85 5.05 12.28
C LYS A 54 5.09 6.22 11.30
N PRO A 55 6.23 6.95 11.32
CA PRO A 55 6.45 8.03 10.36
C PRO A 55 6.52 7.55 8.92
N THR A 56 7.13 6.39 8.67
CA THR A 56 7.20 5.77 7.34
C THR A 56 5.81 5.36 6.85
N LEU A 57 5.00 4.74 7.71
CA LEU A 57 3.61 4.37 7.37
C LEU A 57 2.77 5.59 6.99
N LYS A 58 2.92 6.73 7.68
CA LYS A 58 2.23 7.99 7.32
C LYS A 58 2.57 8.46 5.92
N MET A 59 3.84 8.41 5.54
CA MET A 59 4.24 8.86 4.21
C MET A 59 3.85 7.89 3.11
N LEU A 60 3.92 6.58 3.39
CA LEU A 60 3.46 5.56 2.44
C LEU A 60 1.96 5.66 2.21
N ASN A 61 1.18 5.89 3.28
CA ASN A 61 -0.24 6.16 3.19
C ASN A 61 -0.48 7.38 2.27
N PHE A 62 0.16 8.51 2.54
CA PHE A 62 0.05 9.70 1.68
C PHE A 62 0.38 9.39 0.21
N LEU A 63 1.46 8.64 -0.03
CA LEU A 63 1.89 8.30 -1.39
C LEU A 63 0.86 7.43 -2.12
N CYS A 64 0.31 6.40 -1.46
CA CYS A 64 -0.75 5.56 -2.05
C CYS A 64 -1.98 6.39 -2.41
N ASP A 65 -2.40 7.26 -1.48
CA ASP A 65 -3.52 8.18 -1.66
C ASP A 65 -3.29 9.17 -2.82
N TYR A 66 -2.05 9.68 -2.94
CA TYR A 66 -1.65 10.57 -4.03
C TYR A 66 -1.70 9.86 -5.38
N LEU A 67 -1.13 8.66 -5.49
CA LEU A 67 -1.14 7.86 -6.71
C LEU A 67 -2.59 7.57 -7.17
N PHE A 68 -3.45 7.15 -6.24
CA PHE A 68 -4.85 6.87 -6.53
C PHE A 68 -5.62 8.14 -6.94
N LYS A 69 -5.57 9.22 -6.16
CA LYS A 69 -6.35 10.44 -6.41
C LYS A 69 -5.99 11.12 -7.74
N ASN A 70 -4.71 11.06 -8.11
CA ASN A 70 -4.22 11.63 -9.37
C ASN A 70 -4.29 10.65 -10.54
N LYS A 71 -4.90 9.46 -10.36
CA LYS A 71 -5.04 8.42 -11.39
C LYS A 71 -3.70 8.03 -12.02
N LEU A 72 -2.66 7.96 -11.20
CA LEU A 72 -1.29 7.62 -11.61
C LEU A 72 -1.00 6.12 -11.51
N ILE A 73 -2.04 5.30 -11.32
CA ILE A 73 -1.91 3.86 -11.13
C ILE A 73 -3.01 3.12 -11.90
N ASN A 74 -2.67 1.96 -12.44
CA ASN A 74 -3.57 1.04 -13.10
C ASN A 74 -3.29 -0.38 -12.58
N GLY A 75 -4.13 -0.86 -11.66
CA GLY A 75 -3.84 -2.08 -10.91
C GLY A 75 -2.63 -1.89 -10.00
N ASP A 76 -1.63 -2.74 -10.16
CA ASP A 76 -0.33 -2.73 -9.47
C ASP A 76 0.70 -1.78 -10.10
N LYS A 77 0.42 -1.23 -11.29
CA LYS A 77 1.41 -0.48 -12.09
C LYS A 77 1.22 1.03 -12.01
N ILE A 78 2.27 1.74 -11.59
CA ILE A 78 2.38 3.20 -11.71
C ILE A 78 2.58 3.57 -13.18
N ILE A 79 1.71 4.43 -13.74
CA ILE A 79 1.65 4.67 -15.19
C ILE A 79 2.56 5.81 -15.69
N ILE A 80 3.15 6.57 -14.76
CA ILE A 80 4.16 7.59 -15.06
C ILE A 80 5.55 7.06 -14.73
N SER A 81 6.59 7.65 -15.32
CA SER A 81 7.96 7.26 -14.99
C SER A 81 8.32 7.59 -13.53
N GLN A 82 9.29 6.87 -12.97
CA GLN A 82 9.78 7.15 -11.62
C GLN A 82 10.31 8.58 -11.48
N ASN A 83 10.96 9.13 -12.51
CA ASN A 83 11.46 10.50 -12.49
C ASN A 83 10.32 11.53 -12.44
N GLU A 84 9.24 11.32 -13.19
CA GLU A 84 8.05 12.18 -13.15
C GLU A 84 7.40 12.13 -11.77
N LEU A 85 7.25 10.94 -11.17
CA LEU A 85 6.72 10.82 -9.82
C LEU A 85 7.59 11.57 -8.79
N LEU A 86 8.91 11.46 -8.89
CA LEU A 86 9.83 12.17 -8.00
C LEU A 86 9.73 13.68 -8.15
N ASN A 87 9.63 14.19 -9.39
CA ASN A 87 9.45 15.61 -9.65
C ASN A 87 8.14 16.13 -9.05
N ASN A 88 7.04 15.40 -9.22
CA ASN A 88 5.75 15.75 -8.61
C ASN A 88 5.84 15.85 -7.07
N LEU A 89 6.54 14.92 -6.42
CA LEU A 89 6.73 14.95 -4.96
C LEU A 89 7.61 16.13 -4.51
N ILE A 90 8.62 16.50 -5.30
CA ILE A 90 9.45 17.70 -5.03
C ILE A 90 8.62 18.98 -5.13
N GLU A 91 7.74 19.08 -6.14
CA GLU A 91 6.82 20.22 -6.28
C GLU A 91 5.85 20.34 -5.10
N LEU A 92 5.50 19.22 -4.45
CA LEU A 92 4.74 19.17 -3.19
C LEU A 92 5.59 19.49 -1.94
N GLY A 93 6.87 19.85 -2.11
CA GLY A 93 7.78 20.26 -1.05
C GLY A 93 8.59 19.12 -0.41
N TRP A 94 8.66 17.95 -1.04
CA TRP A 94 9.49 16.85 -0.53
C TRP A 94 10.96 17.04 -0.91
N ASP A 95 11.85 16.71 0.01
CA ASP A 95 13.26 16.52 -0.33
C ASP A 95 13.41 15.34 -1.31
N PHE A 96 14.28 15.48 -2.32
CA PHE A 96 14.48 14.46 -3.35
C PHE A 96 14.91 13.11 -2.78
N ASN A 97 15.89 13.09 -1.87
CA ASN A 97 16.39 11.85 -1.28
C ASN A 97 15.32 11.20 -0.40
N TYR A 98 14.54 12.02 0.30
CA TYR A 98 13.40 11.57 1.07
C TYR A 98 12.32 10.95 0.18
N ALA A 99 11.91 11.62 -0.89
CA ALA A 99 10.93 11.13 -1.85
C ALA A 99 11.38 9.81 -2.49
N LYS A 100 12.62 9.76 -2.99
CA LYS A 100 13.21 8.54 -3.55
C LYS A 100 13.18 7.38 -2.56
N ARG A 101 13.51 7.62 -1.29
CA ARG A 101 13.49 6.59 -0.25
C ARG A 101 12.06 6.08 0.01
N ILE A 102 11.06 6.96 0.07
CA ILE A 102 9.66 6.55 0.32
C ILE A 102 9.09 5.80 -0.89
N VAL A 103 9.35 6.27 -2.12
CA VAL A 103 8.96 5.56 -3.35
C VAL A 103 9.57 4.17 -3.38
N ASN A 104 10.89 4.06 -3.22
CA ASN A 104 11.57 2.76 -3.18
C ASN A 104 11.02 1.88 -2.04
N LYS A 105 10.59 2.48 -0.93
CA LYS A 105 10.01 1.72 0.16
C LYS A 105 8.61 1.19 -0.16
N LEU A 106 7.80 1.94 -0.91
CA LEU A 106 6.51 1.45 -1.41
C LEU A 106 6.72 0.27 -2.36
N LEU A 107 7.66 0.38 -3.31
CA LEU A 107 7.98 -0.69 -4.25
C LEU A 107 8.54 -1.96 -3.57
N SER A 108 9.08 -1.84 -2.36
CA SER A 108 9.60 -2.97 -1.60
C SER A 108 8.56 -3.63 -0.69
N ILE A 109 7.31 -3.16 -0.70
CA ILE A 109 6.25 -3.75 0.12
C ILE A 109 5.60 -4.85 -0.68
N GLU A 110 5.65 -6.04 -0.11
CA GLU A 110 4.94 -7.23 -0.56
C GLU A 110 4.00 -7.62 0.58
N ILE A 111 2.70 -7.66 0.28
CA ILE A 111 1.67 -8.18 1.17
C ILE A 111 1.19 -9.50 0.59
N THR A 112 1.45 -10.60 1.28
CA THR A 112 1.22 -11.95 0.78
C THR A 112 -0.27 -12.27 0.71
N MET A 113 -0.71 -12.85 -0.40
CA MET A 113 -2.02 -13.47 -0.55
C MET A 113 -2.01 -14.85 0.10
N VAL A 114 -3.10 -15.20 0.75
CA VAL A 114 -3.28 -16.50 1.40
C VAL A 114 -4.47 -17.18 0.76
N ASP A 115 -4.28 -18.37 0.20
CA ASP A 115 -5.34 -19.19 -0.37
C ASP A 115 -5.31 -20.56 0.30
N GLU A 116 -6.46 -21.00 0.84
CA GLU A 116 -6.59 -22.26 1.58
C GLU A 116 -5.57 -22.43 2.72
N GLY A 117 -5.08 -21.32 3.28
CA GLY A 117 -4.09 -21.29 4.36
C GLY A 117 -2.62 -21.35 3.89
N GLU A 118 -2.37 -21.33 2.58
CA GLU A 118 -1.04 -21.31 1.98
C GLU A 118 -0.72 -19.94 1.36
N GLU A 119 0.54 -19.52 1.47
CA GLU A 119 1.03 -18.28 0.85
C GLU A 119 1.21 -18.49 -0.67
N THR A 120 0.53 -17.69 -1.49
CA THR A 120 0.47 -17.88 -2.95
C THR A 120 1.19 -16.77 -3.72
N ASP A 121 0.52 -15.64 -3.94
CA ASP A 121 1.06 -14.46 -4.62
C ASP A 121 1.22 -13.29 -3.62
N SER A 122 1.51 -12.09 -4.10
CA SER A 122 1.60 -10.89 -3.26
C SER A 122 1.03 -9.67 -3.95
N PHE A 123 0.42 -8.79 -3.16
CA PHE A 123 0.18 -7.42 -3.56
C PHE A 123 1.48 -6.63 -3.46
N PHE A 124 1.94 -6.10 -4.59
CA PHE A 124 3.08 -5.19 -4.67
C PHE A 124 2.82 -4.13 -5.75
N VAL A 125 3.57 -3.04 -5.72
CA VAL A 125 3.44 -1.96 -6.69
C VAL A 125 4.73 -1.85 -7.49
N HIS A 126 4.63 -1.62 -8.79
CA HIS A 126 5.80 -1.46 -9.67
C HIS A 126 5.60 -0.34 -10.71
N PHE A 127 6.65 -0.04 -11.48
CA PHE A 127 6.65 0.89 -12.62
C PHE A 127 6.49 0.14 -13.96
#